data_AF-A0A925A1R4-F1
#
_entry.id   AF-A0A925A1R4-F1
#
_cell.length_a   1.000
_cell.length_b   1.000
_cell.length_c   1.000
_cell.angle_alpha   90.00
_cell.angle_beta   90.00
_cell.angle_gamma   90.00
#
_symmetry.space_group_name_H-M   'P 1'
#
loop_
_entity.id
_entity.type
_entity.pdbx_description
1 polymer ?
#
loop_
_entity_poly.entity_id
_entity_poly.type
_entity_poly.pdbx_seq_one_letter_code
_entity_poly.pdbx_strand_id
1 'polypeptide(L)'
;MAEYVYRGASDIDRAIGLLVALDNSQSNALAVLEIDDGIAELKTEYDKAIADPDYRPDDDFISRLSGYLAMADDRENPDLR
;
A
#
# COMPACT_ATOMS: atom_id res chain seq x y z
N MET A 1 10.11 16.17 -5.50
CA MET A 1 9.69 14.89 -4.90
C MET A 1 10.31 13.82 -5.77
N ALA A 2 11.08 12.89 -5.22
CA ALA A 2 11.63 11.81 -6.03
C ALA A 2 10.45 11.07 -6.68
N GLU A 3 10.49 10.89 -8.00
CA GLU A 3 9.51 10.05 -8.70
C GLU A 3 9.58 8.67 -8.06
N TYR A 4 8.52 8.30 -7.33
CA TYR A 4 8.39 6.97 -6.80
C TYR A 4 8.35 6.00 -7.98
N VAL A 5 9.31 5.07 -8.02
CA VAL A 5 9.41 4.06 -9.07
C VAL A 5 8.75 2.79 -8.54
N TYR A 6 7.63 2.43 -9.15
CA TYR A 6 6.92 1.18 -8.87
C TYR A 6 7.81 -0.04 -9.14
N ARG A 7 8.01 -0.89 -8.12
CA ARG A 7 8.87 -2.09 -8.17
C ARG A 7 8.11 -3.40 -8.32
N GLY A 8 6.84 -3.33 -8.72
CA GLY A 8 6.00 -4.52 -8.92
C GLY A 8 5.29 -4.97 -7.63
N ALA A 9 4.88 -6.24 -7.62
CA ALA A 9 4.04 -6.82 -6.57
C ALA A 9 4.60 -6.66 -5.15
N SER A 10 5.92 -6.61 -4.97
CA SER A 10 6.55 -6.42 -3.65
C SER A 10 6.21 -5.08 -2.99
N ASP A 11 6.01 -4.02 -3.76
CA ASP A 11 5.61 -2.72 -3.23
C ASP A 11 4.15 -2.76 -2.75
N ILE A 12 3.30 -3.45 -3.49
CA ILE A 12 1.88 -3.63 -3.13
C ILE A 12 1.76 -4.50 -1.86
N ASP A 13 2.53 -5.59 -1.76
CA ASP A 13 2.57 -6.44 -0.58
C ASP A 13 2.97 -5.69 0.69
N ARG A 14 4.00 -4.83 0.62
CA ARG A 14 4.39 -3.95 1.74
C ARG A 14 3.27 -3.01 2.16
N ALA A 15 2.58 -2.39 1.20
CA ALA A 15 1.45 -1.51 1.48
C ALA A 15 0.27 -2.27 2.13
N ILE A 16 -0.02 -3.50 1.68
CA ILE A 16 -1.03 -4.37 2.31
C ILE A 16 -0.63 -4.64 3.77
N GLY A 17 0.64 -4.99 4.02
CA GLY A 17 1.16 -5.23 5.36
C GLY A 17 0.96 -4.04 6.30
N LEU A 18 1.21 -2.81 5.81
CA LEU A 18 0.93 -1.59 6.58
C LEU A 18 -0.56 -1.45 6.89
N LEU A 19 -1.43 -1.56 5.88
CA LEU A 19 -2.87 -1.36 6.06
C LEU A 19 -3.45 -2.40 7.03
N VAL A 20 -3.03 -3.66 6.95
CA VAL A 20 -3.41 -4.70 7.93
C VAL A 20 -2.93 -4.33 9.34
N ALA A 21 -1.72 -3.79 9.50
CA ALA A 21 -1.24 -3.35 10.81
C ALA A 21 -2.02 -2.14 11.35
N LEU A 22 -2.47 -1.24 10.47
CA LEU A 22 -3.33 -0.12 10.83
C LEU A 22 -4.71 -0.61 11.24
N ASP A 23 -5.33 -1.50 10.47
CA ASP A 23 -6.64 -2.09 10.73
C ASP A 23 -6.69 -2.73 12.13
N ASN A 24 -5.72 -3.59 12.44
CA ASN A 24 -5.61 -4.22 13.76
C ASN A 24 -5.45 -3.24 14.93
N SER A 25 -5.05 -2.00 14.66
CA SER A 25 -4.92 -0.94 15.67
C SER A 25 -6.10 0.02 15.72
N GLN A 26 -7.03 -0.06 14.77
CA GLN A 26 -8.20 0.82 14.72
C GLN A 26 -9.28 0.37 15.69
N SER A 27 -9.84 1.33 16.43
CA SER A 27 -11.05 1.13 17.24
C SER A 27 -12.29 1.77 16.60
N ASN A 28 -12.12 2.52 15.51
CA ASN A 28 -13.20 3.18 14.79
C ASN A 28 -13.67 2.30 13.62
N ALA A 29 -14.93 1.90 13.64
CA ALA A 29 -15.51 1.04 12.61
C ALA A 29 -15.51 1.66 11.20
N LEU A 30 -15.64 2.98 11.08
CA LEU A 30 -15.57 3.65 9.77
C LEU A 30 -14.14 3.60 9.21
N ALA A 31 -13.14 3.80 10.07
CA ALA A 31 -11.73 3.70 9.66
C ALA A 31 -11.36 2.27 9.24
N VAL A 32 -11.88 1.25 9.93
CA VAL A 32 -11.74 -0.17 9.53
C VAL A 32 -12.29 -0.40 8.13
N LEU A 33 -13.51 0.08 7.85
CA LEU A 33 -14.12 -0.09 6.52
C LEU A 33 -13.32 0.59 5.40
N GLU A 34 -12.82 1.80 5.64
CA GLU A 34 -11.97 2.51 4.66
C GLU A 34 -10.64 1.76 4.42
N ILE A 35 -10.07 1.17 5.47
CA ILE A 35 -8.85 0.37 5.37
C ILE A 35 -9.12 -0.95 4.62
N ASP A 36 -10.24 -1.62 4.91
CA ASP A 36 -10.65 -2.85 4.23
C ASP A 36 -10.82 -2.63 2.72
N ASP A 37 -11.46 -1.53 2.32
CA ASP A 37 -11.61 -1.15 0.91
C ASP A 37 -10.24 -0.91 0.25
N GLY A 38 -9.33 -0.23 0.95
CA GLY A 38 -7.95 -0.04 0.50
C GLY A 38 -7.18 -1.36 0.35
N ILE A 39 -7.33 -2.30 1.29
CA ILE A 39 -6.72 -3.63 1.23
C ILE A 39 -7.29 -4.43 0.05
N ALA A 40 -8.59 -4.35 -0.20
CA ALA A 40 -9.23 -5.05 -1.31
C ALA A 40 -8.72 -4.56 -2.68
N GLU A 41 -8.55 -3.25 -2.84
CA GLU A 41 -7.95 -2.67 -4.05
C GLU A 41 -6.50 -3.12 -4.22
N LEU A 42 -5.68 -3.00 -3.17
CA LEU A 42 -4.28 -3.45 -3.22
C LEU A 42 -4.16 -4.95 -3.55
N LYS A 43 -5.00 -5.81 -2.96
CA LYS A 43 -5.00 -7.25 -3.28
C LYS A 43 -5.35 -7.52 -4.74
N THR A 44 -6.32 -6.79 -5.29
CA THR A 44 -6.69 -6.91 -6.70
C THR A 44 -5.53 -6.54 -7.62
N GLU A 45 -4.84 -5.45 -7.31
CA GLU A 45 -3.67 -5.00 -8.07
C GLU A 45 -2.45 -5.91 -7.88
N TYR A 46 -2.28 -6.47 -6.69
CA TYR A 46 -1.27 -7.48 -6.39
C TYR A 46 -1.46 -8.73 -7.23
N ASP A 47 -2.69 -9.26 -7.30
CA ASP A 47 -2.99 -10.46 -8.08
C ASP A 47 -2.70 -10.25 -9.57
N LYS A 48 -3.00 -9.06 -10.11
CA LYS A 48 -2.64 -8.69 -11.48
C LYS A 48 -1.13 -8.61 -11.68
N ALA A 49 -0.40 -7.98 -10.75
CA ALA A 49 1.06 -7.85 -10.79
C ALA A 49 1.79 -9.19 -10.63
N ILE A 50 1.20 -10.16 -9.94
CA ILE A 50 1.72 -11.52 -9.82
C ILE A 50 1.43 -12.33 -11.09
N ALA A 51 0.25 -12.16 -11.68
CA ALA A 51 -0.15 -12.89 -12.89
C ALA A 51 0.60 -12.43 -14.14
N ASP A 52 0.96 -11.14 -14.21
CA ASP A 52 1.69 -10.55 -15.33
C ASP A 52 2.87 -9.69 -14.82
N PRO A 53 4.13 -10.14 -15.02
CA PRO A 53 5.32 -9.39 -14.59
C PRO A 53 5.48 -8.02 -15.26
N ASP A 54 4.87 -7.80 -16.43
CA ASP A 54 4.90 -6.53 -17.15
C ASP A 54 3.71 -5.63 -16.79
N TYR A 55 2.82 -6.08 -15.89
CA TYR A 55 1.69 -5.31 -15.43
C TYR A 55 2.13 -4.07 -14.64
N ARG A 56 1.61 -2.93 -15.07
CA ARG A 56 1.76 -1.65 -14.38
C ARG A 56 0.37 -1.10 -14.05
N PRO A 57 0.06 -0.86 -12.76
CA PRO A 57 -1.15 -0.15 -12.36
C PRO A 57 -1.20 1.27 -12.95
N ASP A 58 -2.36 1.92 -12.87
CA ASP A 58 -2.49 3.32 -13.26
C ASP A 58 -1.68 4.26 -12.34
N ASP A 59 -1.42 5.47 -12.84
CA ASP A 59 -0.61 6.45 -12.12
C ASP A 59 -1.29 6.95 -10.83
N ASP A 60 -2.62 6.94 -10.78
CA ASP A 60 -3.39 7.33 -9.58
C ASP A 60 -3.23 6.30 -8.46
N PHE A 61 -3.24 5.01 -8.78
CA PHE A 61 -2.93 3.93 -7.87
C PHE A 61 -1.47 3.99 -7.43
N ILE A 62 -0.53 4.19 -8.36
CA ILE A 62 0.90 4.32 -8.03
C ILE A 62 1.13 5.51 -7.09
N SER A 63 0.43 6.63 -7.30
CA SER A 63 0.50 7.78 -6.40
C SER A 63 0.00 7.44 -4.99
N ARG A 64 -1.12 6.72 -4.87
CA ARG A 64 -1.65 6.26 -3.57
C ARG A 64 -0.73 5.25 -2.89
N LEU A 65 -0.22 4.29 -3.65
CA LEU A 65 0.75 3.29 -3.21
C LEU A 65 2.00 3.94 -2.62
N SER A 66 2.52 4.98 -3.28
CA SER A 66 3.67 5.73 -2.77
C SER A 66 3.42 6.36 -1.39
N GLY A 67 2.20 6.81 -1.13
CA GLY A 67 1.79 7.35 0.17
C GLY A 67 1.78 6.28 1.25
N TYR A 68 1.22 5.10 0.95
CA TYR A 68 1.24 3.96 1.88
C TYR A 68 2.67 3.50 2.17
N LEU A 69 3.54 3.44 1.18
CA LEU A 69 4.94 3.06 1.40
C LEU A 69 5.69 4.08 2.26
N ALA A 70 5.47 5.37 2.04
CA ALA A 70 6.06 6.40 2.90
C ALA A 70 5.60 6.25 4.36
N MET A 71 4.32 5.93 4.59
CA MET A 71 3.79 5.65 5.93
C MET A 71 4.38 4.36 6.53
N ALA A 72 4.65 3.35 5.71
CA ALA A 72 5.29 2.12 6.15
C ALA A 72 6.73 2.39 6.57
N ASP A 73 7.49 3.12 5.76
CA ASP A 73 8.86 3.51 6.05
C ASP A 73 8.94 4.39 7.33
N ASP A 74 8.04 5.36 7.52
CA ASP A 74 7.94 6.17 8.74
C ASP A 74 7.67 5.33 9.99
N ARG A 75 6.87 4.26 9.86
CA ARG A 75 6.54 3.34 10.96
C ARG A 75 7.71 2.40 11.28
N GLU A 76 8.41 1.92 10.27
CA GLU A 76 9.58 1.05 10.41
C GLU A 76 10.81 1.81 10.92
N ASN A 77 10.89 3.12 10.66
CA ASN A 77 12.07 3.94 10.98
C ASN A 77 11.70 5.29 11.63
N PRO A 78 11.18 5.29 12.87
CA PRO A 78 10.71 6.50 13.53
C PRO A 78 11.83 7.52 13.87
N ASP A 79 13.10 7.10 13.86
CA ASP A 79 14.27 7.89 14.27
C ASP A 79 14.96 8.69 13.13
N LEU A 80 14.44 8.66 11.90
CA LEU A 80 14.96 9.45 10.76
C LEU A 80 14.33 10.85 10.60
N ARG A 81 13.60 11.33 11.62
CA ARG A 81 12.97 12.67 11.63
C ARG A 81 13.82 13.74 12.29
#